data_AF-A0A356WWX0-F1
#
_entry.id   AF-A0A356WWX0-F1
#
_cell.length_a   1.000
_cell.length_b   1.000
_cell.length_c   1.000
_cell.angle_alpha   90.00
_cell.angle_beta   90.00
_cell.angle_gamma   90.00
#
_symmetry.space_group_name_H-M   'P 1'
#
loop_
_entity.id
_entity.type
_entity.pdbx_description
1 polymer ?
#
loop_
_entity_poly.entity_id
_entity_poly.type
_entity_poly.pdbx_seq_one_letter_code
_entity_poly.pdbx_strand_id
1 'polypeptide(L)' 'MSVYLLEECTETEKKLIEAAKQATKNAYARYSNFKVGAALLLENGEVITGNNQENAAYPSGTCAERTAVFFAN' A
#
# COMPACT_ATOMS: atom_id res chain seq x y z
N MET A 1 -8.62 8.56 18.67
CA MET A 1 -7.86 8.23 17.45
C MET A 1 -6.62 9.08 17.47
N SER A 2 -5.46 8.48 17.72
CA SER A 2 -4.20 9.22 17.80
C SER A 2 -3.65 9.41 16.40
N VAL A 3 -3.21 10.63 16.08
CA VAL A 3 -2.48 10.93 14.85
C VAL A 3 -1.01 11.04 15.25
N TYR A 4 -0.16 10.23 14.62
CA TYR A 4 1.27 10.23 14.86
C TYR A 4 1.99 10.97 13.74
N LEU A 5 2.95 11.82 14.09
CA LEU A 5 3.92 12.39 13.16
C LEU A 5 4.93 11.32 12.76
N LEU A 6 5.52 11.47 11.57
CA LEU A 6 6.48 10.49 11.05
C LEU A 6 7.70 10.31 11.97
N GLU A 7 8.11 11.38 12.66
CA GLU A 7 9.20 11.37 13.65
C GLU A 7 8.90 10.58 14.91
N GLU A 8 7.61 10.40 15.24
CA GLU A 8 7.15 9.61 16.40
C GLU A 8 7.08 8.10 16.09
N CYS A 9 7.16 7.73 14.81
CA CYS A 9 7.17 6.33 14.39
C CYS A 9 8.53 5.66 14.62
N THR A 10 8.50 4.36 14.86
CA THR A 10 9.69 3.49 14.85
C THR A 10 10.35 3.48 13.46
N GLU A 11 11.63 3.11 13.40
CA GLU A 11 12.35 2.97 12.13
C GLU A 11 11.71 1.95 11.18
N THR A 12 11.10 0.89 11.72
CA THR A 12 10.36 -0.11 10.93
C THR A 12 9.10 0.51 10.32
N GLU A 13 8.30 1.23 11.11
CA GLU A 13 7.11 1.91 10.61
C GLU A 13 7.46 2.95 9.54
N LYS A 14 8.53 3.75 9.75
CA LYS A 14 9.02 4.71 8.76
C LYS A 14 9.37 4.02 7.43
N LYS A 15 10.07 2.88 7.48
CA LYS A 15 10.40 2.09 6.28
C LYS A 15 9.15 1.59 5.56
N LEU A 16 8.14 1.11 6.30
CA LEU A 16 6.88 0.65 5.71
C LEU A 16 6.06 1.81 5.11
N ILE A 17 5.99 2.95 5.80
CA ILE A 17 5.33 4.15 5.30
C ILE A 17 5.99 4.61 3.99
N GLU A 18 7.32 4.61 3.93
CA GLU A 18 8.03 4.99 2.71
C GLU A 18 7.81 3.97 1.58
N ALA A 19 7.88 2.67 1.87
CA ALA A 19 7.58 1.63 0.89
C ALA A 19 6.16 1.75 0.31
N ALA A 20 5.16 1.99 1.17
CA ALA A 20 3.78 2.23 0.76
C ALA A 20 3.65 3.49 -0.10
N LYS A 21 4.31 4.60 0.27
CA LYS A 21 4.36 5.83 -0.54
C LYS A 21 4.96 5.59 -1.92
N GLN A 22 6.01 4.78 -2.02
CA GLN A 22 6.61 4.43 -3.30
C GLN A 22 5.67 3.57 -4.15
N ALA A 23 5.00 2.57 -3.55
CA ALA A 23 4.02 1.75 -4.24
C ALA A 23 2.83 2.56 -4.80
N THR A 24 2.36 3.59 -4.07
CA THR A 24 1.30 4.51 -4.49
C THR A 24 1.60 5.17 -5.84
N LYS A 25 2.88 5.45 -6.17
CA LYS A 25 3.26 6.10 -7.44
C LYS A 25 2.86 5.28 -8.65
N ASN A 26 2.81 3.95 -8.50
CA ASN A 26 2.51 2.99 -9.55
C ASN A 26 1.02 2.56 -9.57
N ALA A 27 0.18 3.14 -8.71
CA ALA A 27 -1.25 2.84 -8.67
C ALA A 27 -1.94 3.14 -10.01
N TYR A 28 -2.74 2.19 -10.50
CA TYR A 28 -3.65 2.41 -11.62
C TYR A 28 -5.01 2.83 -11.08
N ALA A 29 -5.23 4.14 -10.99
CA ALA A 29 -6.45 4.73 -10.43
C ALA A 29 -7.03 5.84 -11.32
N ARG A 30 -7.22 5.54 -12.61
CA ARG A 30 -7.61 6.56 -13.62
C ARG A 30 -9.05 7.06 -13.47
N TYR A 31 -9.89 6.34 -12.75
CA TYR A 31 -11.32 6.65 -12.68
C TYR A 31 -11.63 7.47 -11.42
N SER A 32 -11.11 7.08 -10.26
CA SER A 32 -11.26 7.87 -9.03
C SER A 32 -10.22 8.99 -8.88
N ASN A 33 -9.08 8.88 -9.56
CA ASN A 33 -7.87 9.67 -9.30
C ASN A 33 -7.34 9.54 -7.86
N PHE A 34 -7.78 8.52 -7.12
CA PHE A 34 -7.39 8.26 -5.74
C PHE A 34 -6.40 7.10 -5.68
N LYS A 35 -5.11 7.43 -5.60
CA LYS A 35 -4.02 6.46 -5.57
C LYS A 35 -3.76 5.99 -4.13
N VAL A 36 -3.69 4.69 -3.95
CA VAL A 36 -3.44 4.04 -2.66
C VAL A 36 -2.32 3.02 -2.82
N GLY A 37 -1.39 3.01 -1.88
CA GLY A 37 -0.31 2.04 -1.75
C GLY A 37 -0.32 1.40 -0.37
N ALA A 38 0.14 0.16 -0.29
CA ALA A 38 0.24 -0.63 0.93
C ALA A 38 1.61 -1.32 0.98
N ALA A 39 2.11 -1.54 2.19
CA ALA A 39 3.33 -2.30 2.47
C ALA A 39 3.08 -3.22 3.67
N LEU A 40 3.56 -4.46 3.58
CA LEU A 40 3.42 -5.50 4.59
C LEU A 40 4.82 -5.99 4.97
N LEU A 41 5.14 -5.97 6.27
CA LEU A 41 6.31 -6.67 6.80
C LEU A 41 5.90 -8.09 7.20
N LEU A 42 6.53 -9.09 6.59
CA LEU A 42 6.30 -10.49 6.90
C LEU A 42 7.21 -10.96 8.06
N GLU A 43 6.88 -12.10 8.67
CA GLU A 43 7.65 -12.67 9.78
C GLU A 43 9.10 -13.03 9.39
N ASN A 44 9.34 -13.34 8.12
CA ASN A 44 10.67 -13.60 7.56
C ASN A 44 11.51 -12.31 7.34
N GLY A 45 10.95 -11.13 7.64
CA GLY A 45 11.60 -9.83 7.46
C GLY A 45 11.45 -9.21 6.07
N GLU A 46 10.76 -9.88 5.14
CA GLU A 46 10.50 -9.36 3.80
C GLU A 46 9.42 -8.27 3.82
N VAL A 47 9.59 -7.25 2.98
CA VAL A 47 8.59 -6.21 2.77
C VAL A 47 7.92 -6.41 1.42
N ILE A 48 6.65 -6.78 1.43
CA ILE A 48 5.81 -6.89 0.23
C ILE A 48 5.00 -5.61 0.07
N THR A 49 4.82 -5.15 -1.17
CA THR A 49 4.05 -3.93 -1.45
C THR A 49 2.96 -4.18 -2.48
N GLY A 50 1.93 -3.34 -2.45
CA GLY A 50 0.84 -3.36 -3.39
C GLY A 50 0.25 -1.97 -3.58
N ASN A 51 -0.52 -1.81 -4.65
CA ASN A 51 -1.25 -0.58 -4.93
C ASN A 51 -2.62 -0.90 -5.53
N ASN A 52 -3.53 0.07 -5.51
CA ASN A 52 -4.85 -0.14 -6.06
C ASN A 52 -4.82 -0.22 -7.59
N GLN A 53 -5.60 -1.14 -8.12
CA GLN A 53 -5.75 -1.44 -9.54
C GLN A 53 -7.23 -1.32 -9.90
N GLU A 54 -7.63 -0.20 -10.49
CA GLU A 54 -9.00 0.04 -10.90
C GLU A 54 -9.34 -0.60 -12.24
N ASN A 55 -10.64 -0.76 -12.51
CA ASN A 55 -11.15 -1.31 -13.75
C ASN A 55 -12.34 -0.47 -14.25
N ALA A 56 -12.59 -0.51 -15.56
CA ALA A 56 -13.74 0.20 -16.16
C ALA A 56 -15.07 -0.39 -15.66
N ALA A 57 -15.09 -1.71 -15.44
CA ALA A 57 -16.23 -2.42 -14.90
C ALA A 57 -16.18 -2.40 -13.36
N TYR A 58 -16.86 -1.44 -12.75
CA TYR A 58 -17.06 -1.43 -11.30
C TYR A 58 -17.95 -2.60 -10.86
N PRO A 59 -17.66 -3.30 -9.75
CA PRO A 59 -16.62 -3.04 -8.73
C PRO A 59 -15.36 -3.92 -8.89
N SER A 60 -14.96 -4.28 -10.10
CA SER A 60 -13.86 -5.24 -10.36
C SER A 60 -12.46 -4.72 -10.01
N GLY A 61 -12.34 -3.53 -9.44
CA GLY A 61 -11.07 -2.99 -8.95
C GLY A 61 -10.54 -3.75 -7.73
N THR A 62 -9.22 -3.76 -7.58
CA THR A 62 -8.53 -4.36 -6.44
C THR A 62 -7.88 -3.29 -5.58
N CYS A 63 -8.08 -3.38 -4.26
CA CYS A 63 -7.48 -2.45 -3.30
C CYS A 63 -6.00 -2.76 -3.09
N ALA A 64 -5.23 -1.78 -2.62
CA ALA A 64 -3.78 -1.92 -2.45
C ALA A 64 -3.39 -3.06 -1.51
N GLU A 65 -4.16 -3.25 -0.44
CA GLU A 65 -4.00 -4.27 0.59
C GLU A 65 -4.22 -5.66 0.00
N ARG A 66 -5.27 -5.84 -0.81
CA ARG A 66 -5.54 -7.12 -1.50
C ARG A 66 -4.43 -7.44 -2.49
N THR A 67 -3.93 -6.45 -3.23
CA THR A 67 -2.76 -6.61 -4.11
C THR A 67 -1.52 -7.02 -3.32
N ALA A 68 -1.23 -6.38 -2.19
CA ALA A 68 -0.06 -6.70 -1.36
C ALA A 68 -0.14 -8.11 -0.78
N VAL A 69 -1.31 -8.51 -0.25
CA VAL A 69 -1.53 -9.86 0.30
C VAL A 69 -1.40 -10.93 -0.78
N PHE A 70 -1.84 -10.67 -2.01
CA PHE A 70 -1.70 -11.62 -3.12
C PHE A 70 -0.24 -12.02 -3.40
N PHE A 71 0.71 -11.10 -3.18
CA PHE A 71 2.14 -11.34 -3.37
C PHE A 71 2.86 -11.85 -2.10
N ALA A 72 2.18 -11.95 -0.96
CA ALA A 72 2.73 -12.42 0.31
C ALA A 72 2.54 -13.95 0.47
N ASN A 73 3.18 -14.74 -0.40
CA ASN A 73 3.15 -16.21 -0.36
C ASN A 73 4.39 -16.80 0.30
#